data_AF-A0A940G2K8-F1
#
_entry.id   AF-A0A940G2K8-F1
#
_cell.length_a   1.000
_cell.length_b   1.000
_cell.length_c   1.000
_cell.angle_alpha   90.00
_cell.angle_beta   90.00
_cell.angle_gamma   90.00
#
_symmetry.space_group_name_H-M   'P 1'
#
loop_
_entity.id
_entity.type
_entity.pdbx_description
1 polymer ?
#
loop_
_entity_poly.entity_id
_entity_poly.type
_entity_poly.pdbx_seq_one_letter_code
_entity_poly.pdbx_strand_id
1 'polypeptide(L)'
;MRKSLVPALALLVLASPAAAQQAVPVPVENDLRCIAVLSALTGNLAEGEQRAQMAAAVMYFLGHFDGQGTKLDLKAELKRIVPGLTAQQMGDEAKRCAAILIEKGTQLQDVGKELSGAK
;
A
#
# COMPACT_ATOMS: atom_id res chain seq x y z
N MET A 1 -45.39 30.98 -50.33
CA MET A 1 -44.62 29.74 -50.08
C MET A 1 -43.41 30.09 -49.21
N ARG A 2 -43.46 29.79 -47.91
CA ARG A 2 -42.38 30.10 -46.94
C ARG A 2 -41.46 28.88 -46.82
N LYS A 3 -40.19 29.03 -47.19
CA LYS A 3 -39.14 28.00 -47.04
C LYS A 3 -38.69 27.95 -45.58
N SER A 4 -38.96 26.84 -44.90
CA SER A 4 -38.48 26.57 -43.54
C SER A 4 -37.00 26.16 -43.59
N LEU A 5 -36.15 26.89 -42.89
CA LEU A 5 -34.77 26.51 -42.58
C LEU A 5 -34.79 25.61 -41.33
N VAL A 6 -34.37 24.36 -41.48
CA VAL A 6 -34.16 23.42 -40.37
C VAL A 6 -32.72 23.59 -39.87
N PRO A 7 -32.47 24.01 -38.61
CA PRO A 7 -31.13 24.03 -38.07
C PRO A 7 -30.75 22.60 -37.65
N ALA A 8 -29.71 22.06 -38.27
CA ALA A 8 -29.09 20.82 -37.85
C ALA A 8 -28.37 21.04 -36.52
N LEU A 9 -29.02 20.64 -35.42
CA LEU A 9 -28.40 20.56 -34.10
C LEU A 9 -27.34 19.44 -34.13
N ALA A 10 -26.07 19.82 -34.26
CA ALA A 10 -24.95 18.91 -34.11
C ALA A 10 -24.83 18.48 -32.64
N LEU A 11 -25.20 17.23 -32.36
CA LEU A 11 -24.97 16.56 -31.08
C LEU A 11 -23.45 16.38 -30.87
N LEU A 12 -22.84 17.32 -30.15
CA LEU A 12 -21.52 17.16 -29.55
C LEU A 12 -21.63 16.13 -28.42
N VAL A 13 -21.30 14.87 -28.73
CA VAL A 13 -21.14 13.80 -27.74
C VAL A 13 -19.92 14.15 -26.88
N LEU A 14 -20.17 14.64 -25.68
CA LEU A 14 -19.16 14.79 -24.63
C LEU A 14 -18.72 13.38 -24.21
N ALA A 15 -17.66 12.87 -24.84
CA ALA A 15 -16.97 11.69 -24.36
C ALA A 15 -16.34 12.04 -23.00
N SER A 16 -17.03 11.68 -21.92
CA SER A 16 -16.44 11.71 -20.58
C SER A 16 -15.16 10.89 -20.61
N PRO A 17 -14.01 11.42 -20.18
CA PRO A 17 -12.81 10.62 -20.06
C PRO A 17 -13.13 9.53 -19.04
N ALA A 18 -13.19 8.28 -19.49
CA ALA A 18 -13.16 7.16 -18.57
C ALA A 18 -11.89 7.34 -17.75
N ALA A 19 -12.04 7.58 -16.44
CA ALA A 19 -10.91 7.70 -15.54
C ALA A 19 -10.09 6.42 -15.67
N ALA A 20 -8.96 6.50 -16.36
CA ALA A 20 -8.01 5.41 -16.44
C ALA A 20 -7.59 5.12 -14.99
N GLN A 21 -8.00 3.96 -14.46
CA GLN A 21 -7.50 3.48 -13.19
C GLN A 21 -5.99 3.34 -13.34
N GLN A 22 -5.27 4.30 -12.78
CA GLN A 22 -3.82 4.27 -12.77
C GLN A 22 -3.42 3.03 -11.98
N ALA A 23 -2.65 2.15 -12.62
CA ALA A 23 -2.11 0.99 -11.95
C ALA A 23 -1.32 1.45 -10.71
N VAL A 24 -1.54 0.77 -9.58
CA VAL A 24 -0.78 1.03 -8.36
C VAL A 24 0.69 0.77 -8.66
N PRO A 25 1.61 1.72 -8.40
CA PRO A 25 3.03 1.49 -8.60
C PRO A 25 3.49 0.26 -7.82
N VAL A 26 4.37 -0.56 -8.41
CA VAL A 26 4.88 -1.79 -7.76
C VAL A 26 5.44 -1.55 -6.36
N PRO A 27 6.21 -0.48 -6.08
CA PRO A 27 6.66 -0.19 -4.71
C PRO A 27 5.50 -0.02 -3.72
N VAL A 28 4.46 0.73 -4.11
CA VAL A 28 3.25 0.95 -3.31
C VAL A 28 2.53 -0.38 -3.06
N GLU A 29 2.38 -1.22 -4.09
CA GLU A 29 1.74 -2.53 -3.95
C GLU A 29 2.51 -3.46 -3.00
N ASN A 30 3.84 -3.42 -3.04
CA ASN A 30 4.69 -4.20 -2.14
C ASN A 30 4.51 -3.80 -0.67
N ASP A 31 4.37 -2.50 -0.39
CA ASP A 31 4.09 -2.01 0.96
C ASP A 31 2.68 -2.45 1.41
N LEU A 32 1.68 -2.31 0.53
CA LEU A 32 0.32 -2.76 0.81
C LEU A 32 0.25 -4.26 1.14
N ARG A 33 1.02 -5.11 0.43
CA ARG A 33 1.14 -6.54 0.72
C ARG A 33 1.75 -6.78 2.11
N CYS A 34 2.77 -6.02 2.49
CA CYS A 34 3.36 -6.11 3.83
C CYS A 34 2.38 -5.68 4.92
N ILE A 35 1.68 -4.56 4.73
CA ILE A 35 0.66 -4.09 5.67
C ILE A 35 -0.43 -5.16 5.83
N ALA A 36 -0.91 -5.75 4.74
CA ALA A 36 -1.94 -6.79 4.77
C ALA A 36 -1.52 -8.01 5.59
N VAL A 37 -0.37 -8.61 5.26
CA VAL A 37 0.10 -9.85 5.88
C VAL A 37 0.48 -9.62 7.34
N LEU A 38 1.21 -8.55 7.65
CA LEU A 38 1.59 -8.23 9.03
C LEU A 38 0.38 -7.87 9.89
N SER A 39 -0.61 -7.16 9.35
CA SER A 39 -1.86 -6.87 10.09
C SER A 39 -2.65 -8.15 10.40
N ALA A 40 -2.71 -9.07 9.43
CA ALA A 40 -3.36 -10.37 9.64
C ALA A 40 -2.65 -11.19 10.73
N LEU A 41 -1.32 -11.20 10.75
CA LEU A 41 -0.53 -11.86 11.79
C LEU A 41 -0.74 -11.20 13.16
N THR A 42 -0.67 -9.87 13.21
CA THR A 42 -0.86 -9.08 14.44
C THR A 42 -2.22 -9.31 15.08
N GLY A 43 -3.29 -9.40 14.27
CA GLY A 43 -4.65 -9.62 14.74
C GLY A 43 -4.87 -10.97 15.43
N ASN A 44 -3.97 -11.94 15.22
CA ASN A 44 -4.02 -13.27 15.85
C ASN A 44 -3.15 -13.37 17.11
N LEU A 45 -2.41 -12.31 17.47
CA LEU A 45 -1.54 -12.30 18.65
C LEU A 45 -2.28 -11.79 19.89
N ALA A 46 -2.00 -12.42 21.02
CA ALA A 46 -2.37 -11.89 22.32
C ALA A 46 -1.68 -10.55 22.59
N GLU A 47 -2.23 -9.74 23.49
CA GLU A 47 -1.56 -8.52 23.95
C GLU A 47 -0.20 -8.84 24.57
N GLY A 48 0.80 -7.99 24.30
CA GLY A 48 2.16 -8.17 24.81
C GLY A 48 3.24 -7.67 23.87
N GLU A 49 4.49 -7.96 24.22
CA GLU A 49 5.68 -7.49 23.50
C GLU A 49 5.67 -7.91 22.02
N GLN A 50 5.34 -9.18 21.73
CA GLN A 50 5.31 -9.68 20.36
C GLN A 50 4.30 -8.93 19.49
N ARG A 51 3.11 -8.62 20.03
CA ARG A 51 2.09 -7.83 19.32
C ARG A 51 2.54 -6.39 19.12
N ALA A 52 3.20 -5.78 20.10
CA ALA A 52 3.77 -4.44 19.97
C ALA A 52 4.86 -4.38 18.89
N GLN A 53 5.75 -5.38 18.82
CA GLN A 53 6.77 -5.49 17.77
C GLN A 53 6.13 -5.61 16.38
N MET A 54 5.09 -6.44 16.24
CA MET A 54 4.37 -6.57 14.96
C MET A 54 3.59 -5.31 14.59
N ALA A 55 3.00 -4.61 15.57
CA ALA A 55 2.38 -3.31 15.34
C ALA A 55 3.40 -2.27 14.84
N ALA A 56 4.61 -2.24 15.41
CA ALA A 56 5.69 -1.38 14.93
C ALA A 56 6.10 -1.71 13.49
N ALA A 57 6.15 -3.00 13.13
CA ALA A 57 6.39 -3.43 11.76
C ALA A 57 5.31 -2.95 10.78
N VAL A 58 4.02 -3.05 11.16
CA VAL A 58 2.92 -2.49 10.35
C VAL A 58 3.08 -0.97 10.19
N MET A 59 3.41 -0.26 11.27
CA MET A 59 3.59 1.19 11.24
C MET A 59 4.76 1.64 10.36
N TYR A 60 5.84 0.86 10.29
CA TYR A 60 6.95 1.12 9.35
C TYR A 60 6.45 1.15 7.90
N PHE A 61 5.74 0.11 7.46
CA PHE A 61 5.25 0.03 6.08
C PHE A 61 4.15 1.06 5.80
N LEU A 62 3.31 1.38 6.78
CA LEU A 62 2.34 2.46 6.67
C LEU A 62 3.05 3.81 6.44
N GLY A 63 4.07 4.12 7.23
CA GLY A 63 4.85 5.35 7.05
C GLY A 63 5.62 5.38 5.72
N HIS A 64 6.15 4.24 5.26
CA HIS A 64 6.81 4.14 3.96
C HIS A 64 5.83 4.38 2.81
N PHE A 65 4.64 3.77 2.88
CA PHE A 65 3.54 3.96 1.94
C PHE A 65 3.09 5.43 1.89
N ASP A 66 2.87 6.05 3.05
CA ASP A 66 2.47 7.46 3.15
C ASP A 66 3.56 8.40 2.59
N GLY A 67 4.83 8.07 2.82
CA GLY A 67 5.98 8.81 2.32
C GLY A 67 6.12 8.82 0.80
N GLN A 68 5.49 7.87 0.09
CA GLN A 68 5.47 7.84 -1.38
C GLN A 68 4.48 8.86 -1.98
N GLY A 69 3.71 9.57 -1.14
CA GLY A 69 2.78 10.62 -1.59
C GLY A 69 1.53 10.09 -2.29
N THR A 70 1.27 8.78 -2.19
CA THR A 70 0.14 8.13 -2.85
C THR A 70 -1.14 8.38 -2.08
N LYS A 71 -2.17 8.96 -2.72
CA LYS A 71 -3.49 9.18 -2.12
C LYS A 71 -4.44 8.01 -2.41
N LEU A 72 -4.09 6.81 -1.93
CA LEU A 72 -4.99 5.66 -2.05
C LEU A 72 -5.80 5.47 -0.75
N ASP A 73 -7.01 4.94 -0.90
CA ASP A 73 -7.77 4.43 0.25
C ASP A 73 -7.13 3.11 0.69
N LEU A 74 -6.31 3.19 1.74
CA LEU A 74 -5.62 2.04 2.31
C LEU A 74 -6.58 0.88 2.62
N LYS A 75 -7.75 1.18 3.19
CA LYS A 75 -8.72 0.14 3.56
C LYS A 75 -9.29 -0.54 2.32
N ALA A 76 -9.59 0.22 1.27
CA ALA A 76 -10.05 -0.33 0.00
C ALA A 76 -8.97 -1.20 -0.66
N GLU A 77 -7.72 -0.74 -0.70
CA GLU A 77 -6.60 -1.47 -1.29
C GLU A 77 -6.29 -2.77 -0.54
N LEU A 78 -6.28 -2.75 0.79
CA LEU A 78 -6.07 -3.97 1.57
C LEU A 78 -7.19 -4.99 1.34
N LYS A 79 -8.45 -4.55 1.25
CA LYS A 79 -9.58 -5.41 0.91
C LYS A 79 -9.49 -6.00 -0.50
N ARG A 80 -8.83 -5.31 -1.43
CA ARG A 80 -8.57 -5.80 -2.79
C ARG A 80 -7.45 -6.84 -2.81
N ILE A 81 -6.38 -6.62 -2.06
CA ILE A 81 -5.17 -7.46 -2.09
C ILE A 81 -5.37 -8.77 -1.32
N VAL A 82 -5.94 -8.70 -0.10
CA VAL A 82 -6.01 -9.85 0.81
C VAL A 82 -6.70 -11.09 0.19
N PRO A 83 -7.84 -10.98 -0.50
CA PRO A 83 -8.50 -12.15 -1.10
C PRO A 83 -7.69 -12.84 -2.20
N GLY A 84 -6.74 -12.14 -2.82
CA GLY A 84 -5.90 -12.67 -3.89
C GLY A 84 -4.65 -13.41 -3.40
N LEU A 85 -4.38 -13.42 -2.09
CA LEU A 85 -3.21 -14.08 -1.50
C LEU A 85 -3.57 -15.50 -1.04
N THR A 86 -2.89 -16.50 -1.61
CA THR A 86 -2.87 -17.87 -1.07
C THR A 86 -2.07 -17.94 0.22
N ALA A 87 -2.26 -18.99 1.02
CA ALA A 87 -1.47 -19.21 2.24
C ALA A 87 0.04 -19.25 1.97
N GLN A 88 0.45 -19.86 0.85
CA GLN A 88 1.85 -19.89 0.42
C GLN A 88 2.36 -18.47 0.13
N GLN A 89 1.61 -17.68 -0.63
CA GLN A 89 1.97 -16.30 -0.91
C GLN A 89 2.02 -15.44 0.35
N MET A 90 1.10 -15.63 1.31
CA MET A 90 1.18 -14.95 2.60
C MET A 90 2.47 -15.28 3.34
N GLY A 91 2.89 -16.56 3.34
CA GLY A 91 4.16 -16.98 3.92
C GLY A 91 5.38 -16.37 3.23
N ASP A 92 5.35 -16.29 1.90
CA ASP A 92 6.46 -15.71 1.12
C ASP A 92 6.54 -14.19 1.27
N GLU A 93 5.39 -13.49 1.32
CA GLU A 93 5.31 -12.08 1.65
C GLU A 93 5.79 -11.79 3.08
N ALA A 94 5.38 -12.61 4.07
CA ALA A 94 5.86 -12.46 5.45
C ALA A 94 7.39 -12.51 5.53
N LYS A 95 8.03 -13.46 4.83
CA LYS A 95 9.50 -13.56 4.76
C LYS A 95 10.12 -12.34 4.08
N ARG A 96 9.55 -11.88 2.95
CA ARG A 96 10.02 -10.69 2.24
C ARG A 96 9.96 -9.45 3.13
N CYS A 97 8.83 -9.22 3.79
CA CYS A 97 8.63 -8.08 4.67
C CYS A 97 9.57 -8.15 5.89
N ALA A 98 9.77 -9.34 6.46
CA ALA A 98 10.73 -9.54 7.54
C ALA A 98 12.17 -9.20 7.11
N ALA A 99 12.60 -9.60 5.90
CA ALA A 99 13.93 -9.28 5.40
C ALA A 99 14.16 -7.76 5.29
N ILE A 100 13.16 -7.01 4.81
CA ILE A 100 13.21 -5.54 4.75
C ILE A 100 13.35 -4.94 6.16
N LEU A 101 12.54 -5.41 7.11
CA LEU A 101 12.58 -4.91 8.48
C LEU A 101 13.92 -5.21 9.17
N ILE A 102 14.49 -6.39 8.93
CA ILE A 102 15.82 -6.76 9.44
C ILE A 102 16.87 -5.81 8.86
N GLU A 103 16.89 -5.60 7.55
CA GLU A 103 17.83 -4.69 6.89
C GLU A 103 17.75 -3.27 7.49
N LYS A 104 16.54 -2.73 7.64
CA LYS A 104 16.33 -1.41 8.24
C LYS A 104 16.67 -1.37 9.73
N GLY A 105 16.36 -2.42 10.46
CA GLY A 105 16.73 -2.57 11.86
C GLY A 105 18.25 -2.53 12.05
N THR A 106 19.00 -3.24 11.22
CA THR A 106 20.47 -3.21 11.22
C THR A 106 20.99 -1.81 10.90
N GLN A 107 20.48 -1.15 9.85
CA GLN A 107 20.86 0.22 9.51
C GLN A 107 20.63 1.19 10.67
N LEU A 108 19.49 1.11 11.36
CA LEU A 108 19.18 1.96 12.51
C LEU A 108 20.07 1.67 13.72
N GLN A 109 20.41 0.40 13.96
CA GLN A 109 21.32 0.03 15.04
C GLN A 109 22.72 0.58 14.80
N ASP A 110 23.21 0.51 13.57
CA ASP A 110 24.54 1.01 13.22
C ASP A 110 24.61 2.54 13.36
N VAL A 111 23.58 3.27 12.87
CA VAL A 111 23.44 4.70 13.14
C VAL A 111 23.38 5.00 14.64
N GLY A 112 22.65 4.19 15.43
CA GLY A 112 22.56 4.35 16.88
C GLY A 112 23.92 4.20 17.58
N LYS A 113 24.76 3.25 17.16
CA LYS A 113 26.13 3.08 17.68
C LYS A 113 26.99 4.29 17.37
N GLU A 114 26.93 4.76 16.12
CA GLU A 114 27.66 5.97 15.68
C GLU A 114 27.27 7.20 16.49
N LEU A 115 25.98 7.42 16.72
CA LEU A 115 25.46 8.58 17.45
C LEU A 115 25.71 8.51 18.96
N SER A 116 25.66 7.32 19.56
CA SER A 116 25.88 7.14 21.00
C SER A 116 27.35 7.10 21.41
N GLY A 117 28.28 7.01 20.44
CA GLY A 117 29.69 6.79 20.71
C GLY A 117 30.01 5.40 21.28
N ALA A 118 29.03 4.49 21.29
CA ALA A 118 29.22 3.09 21.64
C ALA A 118 29.98 2.40 20.50
N LYS A 119 31.20 1.93 20.77
CA LYS A 119 31.98 1.10 19.85
C LYS A 119 31.57 -0.35 19.93
#